data_AF-A0A0J8YI62-F1
#
_entry.id   AF-A0A0J8YI62-F1
#
_cell.length_a   1.000
_cell.length_b   1.000
_cell.length_c   1.000
_cell.angle_alpha   90.00
_cell.angle_beta   90.00
_cell.angle_gamma   90.00
#
_symmetry.space_group_name_H-M   'P 1'
#
loop_
_entity.id
_entity.type
_entity.pdbx_description
1 polymer ?
#
loop_
_entity_poly.entity_id
_entity_poly.type
_entity_poly.pdbx_seq_one_letter_code
_entity_poly.pdbx_strand_id
1 'polypeptide(L)'
;MQNKKIKLLLLLVTSWIVGLFITLVGGRLLISLASYFLVGDFDFDRNNLIRGTEISIGSGIIIGVGQHLMSKEKQAPPLNPK
;
A
#
# COMPACT_ATOMS: atom_id res chain seq x y z
N MET A 1 12.83 26.46 -3.61
CA MET A 1 13.00 25.03 -3.97
C MET A 1 12.16 24.09 -3.08
N GLN A 2 11.99 24.36 -1.77
CA GLN A 2 11.14 23.58 -0.85
C GLN A 2 9.68 23.40 -1.32
N ASN A 3 9.00 24.47 -1.76
CA ASN A 3 7.60 24.38 -2.22
C ASN A 3 7.39 23.38 -3.37
N LYS A 4 8.37 23.23 -4.27
CA LYS A 4 8.30 22.25 -5.37
C LYS A 4 8.40 20.81 -4.85
N LYS A 5 9.25 20.57 -3.85
CA LYS A 5 9.41 19.24 -3.21
C LYS A 5 8.16 18.84 -2.43
N ILE A 6 7.56 19.77 -1.68
CA ILE A 6 6.32 19.53 -0.92
C ILE A 6 5.15 19.25 -1.86
N LYS A 7 5.04 20.03 -2.95
CA LYS A 7 3.98 19.83 -3.95
C LYS A 7 4.12 18.48 -4.67
N LEU A 8 5.36 18.06 -4.97
CA LEU A 8 5.64 16.74 -5.55
C LEU A 8 5.32 15.60 -4.56
N LEU A 9 5.69 15.76 -3.30
CA LEU A 9 5.38 14.78 -2.24
C LEU A 9 3.86 14.64 -2.07
N LEU A 10 3.13 15.75 -2.05
CA LEU A 10 1.67 15.74 -1.97
C LEU A 10 1.04 15.04 -3.17
N LEU A 11 1.52 15.33 -4.38
CA LEU A 11 1.06 14.66 -5.60
C LEU A 11 1.32 13.15 -5.53
N LEU A 12 2.49 12.75 -5.04
CA LEU A 12 2.85 11.34 -4.90
C LEU A 12 1.92 10.64 -3.90
N VAL A 13 1.71 11.22 -2.72
CA VAL A 13 0.86 10.65 -1.67
C VAL A 13 -0.59 10.54 -2.13
N THR A 14 -1.14 11.60 -2.73
CA THR A 14 -2.52 11.58 -3.25
C THR A 14 -2.71 10.55 -4.36
N SER A 15 -1.77 10.47 -5.32
CA SER A 15 -1.77 9.44 -6.37
C SER A 15 -1.73 8.03 -5.78
N TRP A 16 -0.90 7.82 -4.75
CA TRP A 16 -0.81 6.54 -4.04
C TRP A 16 -2.12 6.15 -3.36
N ILE A 17 -2.75 7.07 -2.64
CA ILE A 17 -4.03 6.82 -1.95
C ILE A 17 -5.11 6.45 -2.97
N VAL A 18 -5.21 7.20 -4.07
CA VAL A 18 -6.19 6.94 -5.14
C VAL A 18 -5.92 5.59 -5.81
N GLY A 19 -4.66 5.28 -6.11
CA GLY A 19 -4.27 4.00 -6.70
C GLY A 19 -4.59 2.80 -5.81
N LEU A 20 -4.31 2.91 -4.51
CA LEU A 20 -4.66 1.88 -3.53
C LEU A 20 -6.17 1.67 -3.44
N PHE A 21 -6.94 2.76 -3.40
CA PHE A 21 -8.39 2.70 -3.34
C PHE A 21 -8.99 2.02 -4.58
N ILE A 22 -8.54 2.41 -5.78
CA ILE A 22 -8.98 1.81 -7.05
C ILE A 22 -8.62 0.32 -7.09
N THR A 23 -7.42 -0.06 -6.67
CA THR A 23 -6.96 -1.46 -6.70
C THR A 23 -7.76 -2.33 -5.73
N LEU A 24 -8.03 -1.84 -4.53
CA LEU A 24 -8.82 -2.55 -3.51
C LEU A 24 -10.28 -2.73 -3.94
N VAL A 25 -10.93 -1.65 -4.38
CA VAL A 25 -12.34 -1.68 -4.80
C VAL A 25 -12.48 -2.45 -6.11
N GLY A 26 -11.62 -2.18 -7.09
CA GLY A 26 -11.61 -2.85 -8.39
C GLY A 26 -11.32 -4.34 -8.28
N GLY A 27 -10.32 -4.74 -7.49
CA GLY A 27 -10.01 -6.15 -7.25
C GLY A 27 -11.19 -6.91 -6.62
N ARG A 28 -11.88 -6.30 -5.65
CA ARG A 28 -13.08 -6.90 -5.06
C ARG A 28 -14.26 -6.96 -6.02
N LEU A 29 -14.47 -5.92 -6.83
CA LEU A 29 -15.50 -5.93 -7.87
C LEU A 29 -15.24 -7.04 -8.88
N LEU A 30 -13.99 -7.25 -9.31
CA LEU A 30 -13.63 -8.32 -10.23
C LEU A 30 -13.86 -9.70 -9.61
N ILE A 31 -13.51 -9.90 -8.34
CA ILE A 31 -13.74 -11.18 -7.64
C ILE A 31 -15.24 -11.45 -7.49
N SER A 32 -16.02 -10.43 -7.10
CA SER A 32 -17.47 -10.56 -6.93
C SER A 32 -18.17 -10.81 -8.27
N LEU A 33 -17.73 -10.13 -9.34
CA LEU A 33 -18.21 -10.36 -10.69
C LEU A 33 -17.86 -11.77 -11.18
N ALA A 34 -16.63 -12.25 -10.92
CA ALA A 34 -16.24 -13.62 -11.23
C ALA A 34 -17.09 -14.65 -10.46
N SER A 35 -17.38 -14.41 -9.18
CA SER A 35 -18.30 -15.24 -8.38
C SER A 35 -19.70 -15.27 -8.99
N TYR A 36 -20.22 -14.12 -9.43
CA TYR A 36 -21.54 -14.05 -10.06
C TYR A 36 -21.60 -14.87 -11.36
N PHE A 37 -20.56 -14.82 -12.20
CA PHE A 37 -20.53 -15.62 -13.43
C PHE A 37 -20.30 -17.12 -13.17
N LEU A 38 -19.57 -17.50 -12.12
CA LEU A 38 -19.22 -18.90 -11.83
C LEU A 38 -20.26 -19.63 -10.98
N VAL A 39 -20.84 -18.94 -9.99
CA VAL A 39 -21.69 -19.51 -8.94
C VAL A 39 -23.11 -18.93 -8.99
N GLY A 40 -23.34 -17.87 -9.76
CA GLY A 40 -24.64 -17.20 -9.85
C GLY A 40 -24.93 -16.25 -8.69
N ASP A 41 -23.99 -16.08 -7.76
CA ASP A 41 -24.14 -15.22 -6.58
C ASP A 41 -23.12 -14.08 -6.57
N PHE A 42 -23.64 -12.86 -6.40
CA PHE A 42 -22.84 -11.64 -6.34
C PHE A 42 -22.50 -11.32 -4.89
N ASP A 43 -21.45 -11.98 -4.39
CA ASP A 43 -20.98 -11.74 -3.03
C ASP A 43 -20.03 -10.54 -3.01
N PHE A 44 -20.56 -9.37 -2.65
CA PHE A 44 -19.78 -8.15 -2.41
C PHE A 44 -19.93 -7.69 -0.96
N ASP A 45 -19.18 -8.33 -0.06
CA ASP A 45 -19.14 -7.93 1.35
C ASP A 45 -18.16 -6.77 1.60
N ARG A 46 -18.70 -5.65 2.11
CA ARG A 46 -17.91 -4.48 2.54
C ARG A 46 -16.94 -4.81 3.67
N ASN A 47 -17.26 -5.79 4.52
CA ASN A 47 -16.40 -6.21 5.62
C ASN A 47 -15.08 -6.81 5.11
N ASN A 48 -15.14 -7.49 3.96
CA ASN A 48 -13.97 -8.02 3.26
C ASN A 48 -13.11 -6.92 2.61
N LEU A 49 -13.70 -5.78 2.24
CA LEU A 49 -12.97 -4.59 1.78
C LEU A 49 -12.22 -3.93 2.95
N ILE A 50 -12.87 -3.80 4.10
CA ILE A 50 -12.25 -3.25 5.33
C ILE A 50 -11.07 -4.12 5.75
N ARG A 51 -11.27 -5.45 5.87
CA ARG A 51 -10.19 -6.40 6.19
C ARG A 51 -9.04 -6.36 5.18
N GLY A 52 -9.34 -6.28 3.88
CA GLY A 52 -8.31 -6.17 2.84
C GLY A 52 -7.50 -4.87 2.98
N THR A 53 -8.17 -3.78 3.33
CA THR A 53 -7.53 -2.48 3.58
C THR A 53 -6.65 -2.53 4.83
N GLU A 54 -7.11 -3.13 5.93
CA GLU A 54 -6.33 -3.32 7.16
C GLU A 54 -5.05 -4.11 6.90
N ILE A 55 -5.13 -5.22 6.17
CA ILE A 55 -3.97 -6.05 5.82
C ILE A 55 -2.99 -5.26 4.92
N SER A 56 -3.52 -4.50 3.95
CA SER A 56 -2.70 -3.68 3.06
C SER A 56 -1.96 -2.56 3.82
N ILE A 57 -2.63 -1.91 4.79
CA ILE A 57 -2.01 -0.86 5.61
C ILE A 57 -0.97 -1.49 6.54
N GLY A 58 -1.33 -2.58 7.22
CA GLY A 58 -0.43 -3.28 8.14
C GLY A 58 0.85 -3.77 7.46
N SER A 59 0.74 -4.41 6.30
CA SER A 59 1.90 -4.84 5.51
C SER A 59 2.75 -3.65 5.02
N GLY A 60 2.10 -2.57 4.57
CA GLY A 60 2.79 -1.34 4.15
C GLY A 60 3.63 -0.71 5.26
N ILE A 61 3.12 -0.66 6.50
CA ILE A 61 3.85 -0.15 7.66
C ILE A 61 5.08 -1.03 7.94
N ILE A 62 4.92 -2.36 7.97
CA ILE A 62 6.02 -3.30 8.25
C ILE A 62 7.14 -3.14 7.23
N ILE A 63 6.81 -3.10 5.93
CA ILE A 63 7.80 -2.93 4.86
C ILE A 63 8.49 -1.57 4.97
N GLY A 64 7.73 -0.51 5.22
CA GLY A 64 8.27 0.85 5.36
C GLY A 64 9.24 0.96 6.54
N VAL A 65 8.90 0.38 7.70
CA VAL A 65 9.79 0.33 8.87
C VAL A 65 11.04 -0.49 8.57
N GLY A 66 10.90 -1.66 7.93
CA GLY A 66 12.05 -2.48 7.54
C GLY A 66 13.02 -1.74 6.61
N GLN A 67 12.50 -1.03 5.61
CA GLN A 67 13.31 -0.21 4.71
C GLN A 67 13.98 0.96 5.45
N HIS A 68 13.31 1.56 6.43
CA HIS A 68 13.90 2.62 7.25
C HIS A 68 15.09 2.10 8.06
N LEU A 69 14.95 0.95 8.72
CA LEU A 69 16.02 0.32 9.51
C LEU A 69 17.21 -0.07 8.63
N MET A 70 16.97 -0.72 7.48
CA MET A 70 18.04 -1.06 6.52
C MET A 70 18.78 0.17 5.98
N SER A 71 18.06 1.28 5.75
CA SER A 71 18.68 2.52 5.30
C SER A 71 19.59 3.15 6.36
N LYS A 72 19.29 2.95 7.66
CA LYS A 72 20.11 3.44 8.78
C LYS A 72 21.35 2.58 8.95
N GLU A 73 21.23 1.27 8.79
CA GLU A 73 22.34 0.32 8.89
C GLU A 73 23.41 0.55 7.80
N LYS A 74 22.97 0.85 6.56
CA LYS A 74 23.88 1.20 5.44
C LYS A 74 24.65 2.51 5.61
N GLN A 75 24.25 3.38 6.55
CA GLN A 75 24.93 4.66 6.82
C GLN A 75 25.97 4.56 7.93
N ALA A 76 26.12 3.40 8.60
CA ALA A 76 27.17 3.21 9.58
C ALA A 76 28.55 3.26 8.89
N PRO A 77 29.49 4.13 9.32
CA PRO A 77 30.83 4.17 8.76
C PRO A 77 31.54 2.82 9.00
N PRO A 78 32.46 2.40 8.10
CA PRO A 78 33.21 1.16 8.30
C PRO A 78 33.90 1.20 9.66
N LEU A 79 33.63 0.18 10.48
CA LEU A 79 34.32 -0.03 11.75
C LEU A 79 35.81 -0.15 11.42
N ASN A 80 36.58 0.89 11.72
CA ASN A 80 38.02 0.93 11.48
C ASN A 80 38.65 -0.18 12.34
N PRO A 81 39.19 -1.27 11.75
CA PRO A 81 39.88 -2.27 12.53
C PRO A 81 41.22 -1.67 12.94
N LYS A 82 41.39 -1.46 14.24
CA LYS A 82 42.66 -1.06 14.84
C LYS A 82 43.62 -2.24 14.88
#